data_AF-A0A4R0RFP1-F1
#
_entry.id   AF-A0A4R0RFP1-F1
#
_cell.length_a   1.000
_cell.length_b   1.000
_cell.length_c   1.000
_cell.angle_alpha   90.00
_cell.angle_beta   90.00
_cell.angle_gamma   90.00
#
_symmetry.space_group_name_H-M   'P 1'
#
loop_
_entity.id
_entity.type
_entity.pdbx_description
1 polymer ?
#
loop_
_entity_poly.entity_id
_entity_poly.type
_entity_poly.pdbx_seq_one_letter_code
_entity_poly.pdbx_strand_id
1 'polypeptide(L)'
;MSSLSPSLYRIPFVATSLIANIVALTPPNQDADPEERKRYQDTKRKKLEPLTAIQWWILPTLFGYLYFLHLTEIYIILAGAYPALRLPFILNILLPSRTAISSVSDRFHVSPALIVGTSLSFFACQLRLACFRTMGRQFTFELAIKKGHKLITSGPYSVVRHPAYLGSVCQYTGLLINTLGTGSWFEAAGMWSTVFGCVVGGLWVAIVLFTMTSLVKRVPKEDKVLKEEFGKEWIDWSTKTRYKLIPGVY
;
A
#
# COMPACT_ATOMS: atom_id res chain seq x y z
N MET A 1 38.40 -13.37 6.71
CA MET A 1 37.00 -12.96 6.97
C MET A 1 36.25 -13.12 5.66
N SER A 2 35.31 -14.06 5.56
CA SER A 2 34.45 -14.18 4.36
C SER A 2 33.59 -12.91 4.26
N SER A 3 33.72 -12.16 3.17
CA SER A 3 32.85 -11.01 2.91
C SER A 3 31.39 -11.46 2.91
N LEU A 4 30.52 -10.69 3.59
CA LEU A 4 29.07 -10.92 3.56
C LEU A 4 28.57 -10.92 2.11
N SER A 5 27.65 -11.84 1.80
CA SER A 5 27.00 -11.89 0.48
C SER A 5 26.36 -10.53 0.16
N PRO A 6 26.61 -9.93 -1.02
CA PRO A 6 25.99 -8.67 -1.42
C PRO A 6 24.45 -8.67 -1.35
N SER A 7 23.83 -9.83 -1.52
CA SER A 7 22.38 -9.99 -1.40
C SER A 7 21.83 -9.65 -0.01
N LEU A 8 22.63 -9.81 1.05
CA LEU A 8 22.22 -9.53 2.43
C LEU A 8 21.95 -8.04 2.67
N TYR A 9 22.58 -7.14 1.91
CA TYR A 9 22.33 -5.69 2.00
C TYR A 9 20.91 -5.28 1.58
N ARG A 10 20.15 -6.19 0.94
CA ARG A 10 18.74 -5.95 0.60
C ARG A 10 17.80 -6.12 1.79
N ILE A 11 18.16 -6.94 2.78
CA ILE A 11 17.27 -7.28 3.90
C ILE A 11 16.72 -6.03 4.61
N PRO A 12 17.53 -5.01 4.93
CA PRO A 12 17.00 -3.78 5.53
C PRO A 12 15.94 -3.08 4.68
N PHE A 13 16.08 -3.07 3.34
CA PHE A 13 15.12 -2.45 2.44
C PHE A 13 13.81 -3.24 2.38
N VAL A 14 13.90 -4.56 2.23
CA VAL A 14 12.73 -5.46 2.20
C VAL A 14 11.98 -5.40 3.53
N ALA A 15 12.69 -5.44 4.66
CA ALA A 15 12.11 -5.30 5.99
C ALA A 15 11.47 -3.93 6.21
N THR A 16 12.14 -2.85 5.79
CA THR A 16 11.59 -1.48 5.88
C THR A 16 10.33 -1.35 5.06
N SER A 17 10.31 -1.85 3.82
CA SER A 17 9.11 -1.82 2.98
C SER A 17 7.98 -2.64 3.58
N LEU A 18 8.26 -3.84 4.10
CA LEU A 18 7.28 -4.68 4.78
C LEU A 18 6.62 -3.95 5.96
N ILE A 19 7.45 -3.44 6.89
CA ILE A 19 6.99 -2.75 8.10
C ILE A 19 6.22 -1.48 7.72
N ALA A 20 6.76 -0.66 6.81
CA ALA A 20 6.13 0.58 6.37
C ALA A 20 4.74 0.32 5.77
N ASN A 21 4.60 -0.71 4.94
CA ASN A 21 3.33 -1.06 4.35
C ASN A 21 2.31 -1.58 5.37
N ILE A 22 2.76 -2.41 6.33
CA ILE A 22 1.89 -2.91 7.42
C ILE A 22 1.34 -1.74 8.22
N VAL A 23 2.23 -0.88 8.72
CA VAL A 23 1.86 0.28 9.55
C VAL A 23 0.90 1.20 8.81
N ALA A 24 1.12 1.43 7.51
CA ALA A 24 0.28 2.32 6.71
C ALA A 24 -1.11 1.73 6.37
N LEU A 25 -1.24 0.40 6.29
CA LEU A 25 -2.48 -0.32 6.00
C LEU A 25 -3.28 -0.71 7.25
N THR A 26 -2.69 -0.66 8.44
CA THR A 26 -3.40 -0.92 9.69
C THR A 26 -4.31 0.27 10.03
N PRO A 27 -5.63 0.06 10.17
CA PRO A 27 -6.53 1.12 10.63
C PRO A 27 -6.15 1.61 12.03
N PRO A 28 -6.02 2.94 12.25
CA PRO A 28 -5.64 3.47 13.56
C PRO A 28 -6.81 3.48 14.56
N ASN A 29 -8.04 3.38 14.07
CA ASN A 29 -9.27 3.42 14.86
C ASN A 29 -10.20 2.28 14.41
N GLN A 30 -11.18 1.96 15.25
CA GLN A 30 -12.30 1.10 14.88
C GLN A 30 -13.09 1.70 13.70
N ASP A 31 -13.68 0.81 12.91
CA ASP A 31 -14.56 1.15 11.80
C ASP A 31 -15.75 1.99 12.25
N ALA A 32 -16.34 2.70 11.30
CA ALA A 32 -17.52 3.49 11.59
C ALA A 32 -18.71 2.57 11.89
N ASP A 33 -19.56 3.01 12.82
CA ASP A 33 -20.79 2.29 13.11
C ASP A 33 -21.80 2.41 11.94
N PRO A 34 -22.84 1.56 11.88
CA PRO A 34 -23.82 1.61 10.80
C PRO A 34 -24.52 2.96 10.62
N GLU A 35 -24.71 3.74 11.69
CA GLU A 35 -25.37 5.05 11.64
C GLU A 35 -24.43 6.13 11.10
N GLU A 36 -23.15 6.11 11.47
CA GLU A 36 -22.08 6.95 10.92
C GLU A 36 -21.87 6.68 9.42
N ARG A 37 -22.00 5.42 9.00
CA ARG A 37 -22.00 5.05 7.57
C ARG A 37 -23.24 5.57 6.85
N LYS A 38 -24.43 5.47 7.46
CA LYS A 38 -25.68 5.99 6.88
C LYS A 38 -25.64 7.51 6.70
N ARG A 39 -25.04 8.27 7.63
CA ARG A 39 -24.87 9.72 7.48
C ARG A 39 -24.06 10.11 6.24
N TYR A 40 -23.10 9.27 5.86
CA TYR A 40 -22.30 9.48 4.65
C TYR A 40 -23.04 9.02 3.38
N GLN A 41 -23.91 8.01 3.50
CA GLN A 41 -24.78 7.57 2.43
C GLN A 41 -25.87 8.63 2.24
N ASP A 42 -25.59 9.60 1.36
CA ASP A 42 -26.57 10.52 0.78
C ASP A 42 -27.93 9.82 0.68
N THR A 43 -28.96 10.39 1.33
CA THR A 43 -30.34 9.88 1.34
C THR A 43 -30.87 9.54 -0.07
N LYS A 44 -30.20 10.01 -1.14
CA LYS A 44 -30.50 9.74 -2.54
C LYS A 44 -29.66 8.64 -3.23
N ARG A 45 -28.57 8.12 -2.64
CA ARG A 45 -27.69 7.08 -3.24
C ARG A 45 -27.53 5.85 -2.34
N LYS A 46 -28.51 4.94 -2.43
CA LYS A 46 -28.59 3.65 -1.71
C LYS A 46 -27.53 2.59 -2.07
N LYS A 47 -26.54 2.86 -2.93
CA LYS A 47 -25.54 1.83 -3.30
C LYS A 47 -24.29 1.96 -2.43
N LEU A 48 -24.04 0.93 -1.61
CA LEU A 48 -22.76 0.70 -0.94
C LEU A 48 -21.62 0.80 -1.96
N GLU A 49 -20.56 1.50 -1.58
CA GLU A 49 -19.39 1.61 -2.44
C GLU A 49 -18.69 0.25 -2.56
N PRO A 50 -18.26 -0.18 -3.77
CA PRO A 50 -17.67 -1.50 -3.97
C PRO A 50 -16.48 -1.80 -3.04
N LEU A 51 -15.63 -0.79 -2.78
CA LEU A 51 -14.52 -0.92 -1.83
C LEU A 51 -15.04 -1.24 -0.42
N THR A 52 -16.02 -0.49 0.09
CA THR A 52 -16.59 -0.72 1.42
C THR A 52 -17.31 -2.06 1.51
N ALA A 53 -17.99 -2.47 0.44
CA ALA A 53 -18.69 -3.76 0.39
C ALA A 53 -17.73 -4.97 0.46
N ILE A 54 -16.49 -4.80 0.00
CA ILE A 54 -15.53 -5.91 -0.15
C ILE A 54 -14.22 -5.66 0.62
N GLN A 55 -14.15 -4.61 1.45
CA GLN A 55 -12.92 -4.21 2.17
C GLN A 55 -12.37 -5.33 3.05
N TRP A 56 -13.27 -6.11 3.65
CA TRP A 56 -12.96 -7.26 4.50
C TRP A 56 -12.29 -8.40 3.76
N TRP A 57 -12.39 -8.44 2.43
CA TRP A 57 -11.66 -9.39 1.58
C TRP A 57 -10.40 -8.75 1.01
N ILE A 58 -10.49 -7.49 0.57
CA ILE A 58 -9.37 -6.78 -0.07
C ILE A 58 -8.21 -6.60 0.91
N LEU A 59 -8.45 -6.10 2.13
CA LEU A 59 -7.37 -5.84 3.08
C LEU A 59 -6.63 -7.12 3.50
N PRO A 60 -7.30 -8.22 3.91
CA PRO A 60 -6.59 -9.47 4.20
C PRO A 60 -5.87 -10.05 2.99
N THR A 61 -6.42 -9.90 1.78
CA THR A 61 -5.74 -10.33 0.54
C THR A 61 -4.47 -9.53 0.32
N LEU A 62 -4.52 -8.20 0.48
CA LEU A 62 -3.34 -7.33 0.39
C LEU A 62 -2.28 -7.71 1.42
N PHE A 63 -2.67 -7.92 2.68
CA PHE A 63 -1.76 -8.36 3.73
C PHE A 63 -1.15 -9.73 3.43
N GLY A 64 -1.95 -10.70 2.98
CA GLY A 64 -1.48 -12.04 2.62
C GLY A 64 -0.44 -12.02 1.52
N TYR A 65 -0.70 -11.29 0.42
CA TYR A 65 0.27 -11.10 -0.66
C TYR A 65 1.52 -10.38 -0.21
N LEU A 66 1.37 -9.31 0.57
CA LEU A 66 2.49 -8.54 1.11
C LEU A 66 3.40 -9.40 1.98
N TYR A 67 2.84 -10.18 2.92
CA TYR A 67 3.63 -11.07 3.77
C TYR A 67 4.30 -12.15 2.93
N PHE A 68 3.54 -12.79 2.04
CA PHE A 68 4.06 -13.85 1.19
C PHE A 68 5.27 -13.38 0.36
N LEU A 69 5.16 -12.25 -0.36
CA LEU A 69 6.21 -11.77 -1.26
C LEU A 69 7.46 -11.32 -0.49
N HIS A 70 7.32 -10.57 0.60
CA HIS A 70 8.47 -10.08 1.35
C HIS A 70 9.17 -11.19 2.16
N LEU A 71 8.41 -12.09 2.79
CA LEU A 71 8.98 -13.22 3.53
C LEU A 71 9.64 -14.22 2.59
N THR A 72 9.06 -14.45 1.41
CA THR A 72 9.69 -15.25 0.35
C THR A 72 11.02 -14.64 -0.07
N GLU A 73 11.06 -13.34 -0.34
CA GLU A 73 12.31 -12.68 -0.73
C GLU A 73 13.37 -12.75 0.37
N ILE A 74 13.01 -12.49 1.62
CA ILE A 74 13.92 -12.64 2.77
C ILE A 74 14.44 -14.08 2.86
N TYR A 75 13.56 -15.08 2.74
CA TYR A 75 13.96 -16.48 2.79
C TYR A 75 14.92 -16.84 1.65
N ILE A 76 14.65 -16.41 0.41
CA ILE A 76 15.53 -16.69 -0.73
C ILE A 76 16.88 -15.99 -0.59
N ILE A 77 16.93 -14.76 -0.07
CA ILE A 77 18.19 -14.06 0.26
C ILE A 77 19.00 -14.90 1.27
N LEU A 78 18.36 -15.33 2.36
CA LEU A 78 19.01 -16.09 3.43
C LEU A 78 19.46 -17.48 2.95
N ALA A 79 18.61 -18.21 2.23
CA ALA A 79 18.94 -19.54 1.69
C ALA A 79 19.99 -19.48 0.56
N GLY A 80 20.09 -18.34 -0.14
CA GLY A 80 21.15 -18.03 -1.09
C GLY A 80 22.50 -17.85 -0.39
N ALA A 81 22.53 -17.01 0.63
CA ALA A 81 23.74 -16.69 1.40
C ALA A 81 24.22 -17.83 2.32
N TYR A 82 23.28 -18.62 2.87
CA TYR A 82 23.55 -19.67 3.84
C TYR A 82 22.95 -21.00 3.37
N PRO A 83 23.76 -21.92 2.80
CA PRO A 83 23.28 -23.22 2.34
C PRO A 83 22.59 -24.06 3.43
N ALA A 84 22.95 -23.87 4.71
CA ALA A 84 22.33 -24.54 5.85
C ALA A 84 20.84 -24.20 6.04
N LEU A 85 20.37 -23.07 5.49
CA LEU A 85 18.97 -22.64 5.57
C LEU A 85 18.11 -23.15 4.40
N ARG A 86 18.68 -23.91 3.46
CA ARG A 86 17.96 -24.41 2.30
C ARG A 86 17.03 -25.55 2.68
N LEU A 87 15.73 -25.30 2.62
CA LEU A 87 14.70 -26.30 2.78
C LEU A 87 14.17 -26.71 1.39
N PRO A 88 14.51 -27.91 0.85
CA PRO A 88 14.21 -28.29 -0.53
C PRO A 88 12.72 -28.25 -0.87
N PHE A 89 11.86 -28.69 0.04
CA PHE A 89 10.41 -28.62 -0.12
C PHE A 89 9.93 -27.17 -0.34
N ILE A 90 10.43 -26.22 0.45
CA ILE A 90 10.08 -24.81 0.32
C ILE A 90 10.64 -24.24 -0.99
N LEU A 91 11.88 -24.58 -1.35
CA LEU A 91 12.49 -24.13 -2.60
C LEU A 91 11.73 -24.62 -3.84
N ASN A 92 11.22 -25.85 -3.82
CA ASN A 92 10.41 -26.40 -4.91
C ASN A 92 9.04 -25.70 -5.07
N ILE A 93 8.55 -25.04 -4.02
CA ILE A 93 7.33 -24.23 -4.06
C ILE A 93 7.64 -22.81 -4.56
N LEU A 94 8.73 -22.22 -4.08
CA LEU A 94 9.08 -20.81 -4.31
C LEU A 94 9.93 -20.58 -5.57
N LEU A 95 10.43 -21.62 -6.22
CA LEU A 95 11.21 -21.51 -7.44
C LEU A 95 10.58 -22.39 -8.54
N PRO A 96 10.48 -21.90 -9.79
CA PRO A 96 10.10 -22.75 -10.91
C PRO A 96 11.04 -23.97 -11.02
N SER A 97 10.55 -25.11 -11.51
CA SER A 97 11.25 -26.42 -11.47
C SER A 97 12.62 -26.50 -12.14
N ARG A 98 13.07 -25.44 -12.84
CA ARG A 98 14.38 -25.35 -13.49
C ARG A 98 15.24 -24.20 -12.96
N THR A 99 14.77 -23.44 -11.99
CA THR A 99 15.46 -22.27 -11.46
C THR A 99 16.32 -22.68 -10.26
N ALA A 100 17.64 -22.62 -10.42
CA ALA A 100 18.58 -22.86 -9.33
C ALA A 100 18.58 -21.68 -8.34
N ILE A 101 18.64 -21.95 -7.04
CA ILE A 101 18.70 -20.88 -6.03
C ILE A 101 19.92 -19.96 -6.21
N SER A 102 21.06 -20.50 -6.66
CA SER A 102 22.27 -19.71 -6.93
C SER A 102 22.00 -18.65 -8.02
N SER A 103 21.32 -19.02 -9.10
CA SER A 103 21.04 -18.09 -10.20
C SER A 103 20.05 -16.98 -9.82
N VAL A 104 19.23 -17.19 -8.79
CA VAL A 104 18.37 -16.14 -8.21
C VAL A 104 19.17 -15.28 -7.23
N SER A 105 19.94 -15.90 -6.35
CA SER A 105 20.77 -15.22 -5.36
C SER A 105 21.79 -14.28 -5.99
N ASP A 106 22.39 -14.66 -7.12
CA ASP A 106 23.38 -13.84 -7.83
C ASP A 106 22.78 -12.55 -8.43
N ARG A 107 21.45 -12.54 -8.66
CA ARG A 107 20.73 -11.34 -9.14
C ARG A 107 20.36 -10.40 -8.01
N PHE A 108 20.46 -10.81 -6.76
CA PHE A 108 20.09 -10.00 -5.61
C PHE A 108 21.20 -9.02 -5.24
N HIS A 109 20.99 -7.77 -5.65
CA HIS A 109 21.79 -6.61 -5.27
C HIS A 109 20.87 -5.43 -4.94
N VAL A 110 21.35 -4.38 -4.28
CA VAL A 110 20.54 -3.18 -4.02
C VAL A 110 20.35 -2.42 -5.35
N SER A 111 19.19 -2.62 -5.99
CA SER A 111 18.87 -2.00 -7.27
C SER A 111 18.25 -0.61 -7.09
N PRO A 112 18.35 0.29 -8.09
CA PRO A 112 17.63 1.57 -8.06
C PRO A 112 16.12 1.39 -7.87
N ALA A 113 15.53 0.34 -8.46
CA ALA A 113 14.11 0.02 -8.29
C ALA A 113 13.77 -0.27 -6.82
N LEU A 114 14.59 -1.07 -6.12
CA LEU A 114 14.40 -1.36 -4.70
C LEU A 114 14.49 -0.08 -3.84
N ILE A 115 15.45 0.81 -4.15
CA ILE A 115 15.60 2.08 -3.43
C ILE A 115 14.36 2.96 -3.64
N VAL A 116 13.91 3.12 -4.88
CA VAL A 116 12.73 3.93 -5.22
C VAL A 116 11.47 3.36 -4.58
N GLY A 117 11.21 2.06 -4.71
CA GLY A 117 10.02 1.42 -4.16
C GLY A 117 10.00 1.49 -2.63
N THR A 118 11.14 1.24 -1.98
CA THR A 118 11.26 1.35 -0.51
C THR A 118 11.11 2.79 -0.04
N SER A 119 11.68 3.76 -0.75
CA SER A 119 11.55 5.19 -0.42
C SER A 119 10.09 5.65 -0.54
N LEU A 120 9.37 5.19 -1.57
CA LEU A 120 7.94 5.45 -1.74
C LEU A 120 7.10 4.84 -0.61
N SER A 121 7.35 3.56 -0.26
CA SER A 121 6.67 2.91 0.87
C SER A 121 6.93 3.63 2.19
N PHE A 122 8.18 4.03 2.44
CA PHE A 122 8.56 4.73 3.66
C PHE A 122 7.91 6.13 3.73
N PHE A 123 8.00 6.91 2.66
CA PHE A 123 7.35 8.22 2.56
C PHE A 123 5.84 8.11 2.78
N ALA A 124 5.19 7.13 2.13
CA ALA A 124 3.78 6.88 2.29
C ALA A 124 3.40 6.55 3.74
N CYS A 125 4.20 5.70 4.42
CA CYS A 125 4.00 5.39 5.83
C CYS A 125 4.06 6.65 6.71
N GLN A 126 5.08 7.50 6.53
CA GLN A 126 5.20 8.73 7.30
C GLN A 126 4.03 9.68 7.05
N LEU A 127 3.59 9.84 5.80
CA LEU A 127 2.45 10.67 5.44
C LEU A 127 1.15 10.11 6.05
N ARG A 128 0.94 8.80 6.00
CA ARG A 128 -0.22 8.11 6.58
C ARG A 128 -0.26 8.27 8.09
N LEU A 129 0.87 8.05 8.77
CA LEU A 129 1.00 8.29 10.21
C LEU A 129 0.71 9.75 10.58
N ALA A 130 1.18 10.71 9.80
CA ALA A 130 0.84 12.11 10.01
C ALA A 130 -0.66 12.37 9.84
N CYS A 131 -1.32 11.77 8.84
CA CYS A 131 -2.76 11.87 8.65
C CYS A 131 -3.53 11.26 9.83
N PHE A 132 -3.13 10.07 10.29
CA PHE A 132 -3.75 9.38 11.43
C PHE A 132 -3.67 10.22 12.70
N ARG A 133 -2.49 10.79 12.99
CA ARG A 133 -2.27 11.64 14.16
C ARG A 133 -3.10 12.93 14.07
N THR A 134 -3.17 13.54 12.89
CA THR A 134 -3.86 14.83 12.69
C THR A 134 -5.39 14.67 12.78
N MET A 135 -5.95 13.61 12.19
CA MET A 135 -7.38 13.32 12.25
C MET A 135 -7.81 12.67 13.57
N GLY A 136 -6.89 12.01 14.28
CA GLY A 136 -7.15 11.28 15.51
C GLY A 136 -8.33 10.32 15.36
N ARG A 137 -9.28 10.37 16.29
CA ARG A 137 -10.48 9.50 16.30
C ARG A 137 -11.36 9.60 15.05
N GLN A 138 -11.26 10.70 14.28
CA GLN A 138 -12.08 10.93 13.09
C GLN A 138 -11.59 10.16 11.87
N PHE A 139 -10.37 9.62 11.92
CA PHE A 139 -9.83 8.82 10.82
C PHE A 139 -10.55 7.47 10.72
N THR A 140 -11.04 7.15 9.53
CA THR A 140 -11.63 5.86 9.17
C THR A 140 -11.25 5.49 7.74
N PHE A 141 -11.14 4.20 7.45
CA PHE A 141 -10.90 3.71 6.08
C PHE A 141 -12.20 3.68 5.28
N GLU A 142 -13.33 3.68 5.96
CA GLU A 142 -14.66 3.80 5.38
C GLU A 142 -15.00 5.27 5.14
N LEU A 143 -15.84 5.53 4.14
CA LEU A 143 -16.42 6.86 4.02
C LEU A 143 -17.53 7.01 5.07
N ALA A 144 -17.24 7.74 6.15
CA ALA A 144 -18.18 7.99 7.22
C ALA A 144 -17.98 9.36 7.87
N ILE A 145 -19.09 9.97 8.33
CA ILE A 145 -19.06 11.18 9.17
C ILE A 145 -19.30 10.73 10.61
N LYS A 146 -18.22 10.69 11.40
CA LYS A 146 -18.28 10.30 12.82
C LYS A 146 -19.10 11.28 13.67
N LYS A 147 -19.62 10.81 14.80
CA LYS A 147 -20.32 11.70 15.75
C LYS A 147 -19.38 12.83 16.23
N GLY A 148 -19.82 14.08 16.05
CA GLY A 148 -19.02 15.26 16.40
C GLY A 148 -17.81 15.46 15.49
N HIS A 149 -17.90 15.09 14.21
CA HIS A 149 -16.88 15.31 13.21
C HIS A 149 -16.60 16.82 13.05
N LYS A 150 -15.31 17.17 12.98
CA LYS A 150 -14.82 18.52 12.69
C LYS A 150 -14.02 18.49 11.40
N LEU A 151 -14.06 19.57 10.63
CA LEU A 151 -13.19 19.71 9.47
C LEU A 151 -11.75 19.94 9.93
N ILE A 152 -10.85 19.01 9.59
CA ILE A 152 -9.43 19.11 9.92
C ILE A 152 -8.70 19.81 8.78
N THR A 153 -8.09 20.95 9.09
CA THR A 153 -7.44 21.83 8.09
C THR A 153 -5.95 22.04 8.33
N SER A 154 -5.39 21.39 9.36
CA SER A 154 -3.99 21.50 9.77
C SER A 154 -3.14 20.30 9.32
N GLY A 155 -1.82 20.40 9.51
CA GLY A 155 -0.89 19.32 9.18
C GLY A 155 -0.89 19.03 7.67
N PRO A 156 -0.86 17.75 7.23
CA PRO A 156 -0.90 17.41 5.81
C PRO A 156 -2.13 17.98 5.07
N TYR A 157 -3.25 18.21 5.79
CA TYR A 157 -4.50 18.74 5.24
C TYR A 157 -4.46 20.25 4.94
N SER A 158 -3.39 20.95 5.33
CA SER A 158 -3.16 22.35 4.91
C SER A 158 -2.42 22.45 3.56
N VAL A 159 -1.90 21.33 3.03
CA VAL A 159 -1.12 21.30 1.78
C VAL A 159 -1.96 20.75 0.63
N VAL A 160 -2.60 19.61 0.86
CA VAL A 160 -3.54 18.96 -0.06
C VAL A 160 -4.77 18.52 0.71
N ARG A 161 -5.93 18.46 0.05
CA ARG A 161 -7.19 18.09 0.73
C ARG A 161 -7.25 16.62 1.14
N HIS A 162 -6.58 15.75 0.39
CA HIS A 162 -6.64 14.30 0.56
C HIS A 162 -5.26 13.64 0.71
N PRO A 163 -4.45 14.05 1.71
CA PRO A 163 -3.08 13.56 1.88
C PRO A 163 -3.02 12.05 2.16
N ALA A 164 -4.04 11.49 2.80
CA ALA A 164 -4.10 10.06 3.09
C ALA A 164 -4.23 9.21 1.80
N TYR A 165 -4.97 9.69 0.80
CA TYR A 165 -5.09 9.01 -0.50
C TYR A 165 -3.81 9.19 -1.34
N LEU A 166 -3.15 10.34 -1.27
CA LEU A 166 -1.80 10.50 -1.86
C LEU A 166 -0.84 9.46 -1.25
N GLY A 167 -0.83 9.34 0.08
CA GLY A 167 -0.06 8.32 0.78
C GLY A 167 -0.36 6.91 0.29
N SER A 168 -1.64 6.56 0.14
CA SER A 168 -2.02 5.25 -0.42
C SER A 168 -1.53 5.03 -1.85
N VAL A 169 -1.58 6.04 -2.73
CA VAL A 169 -1.04 5.92 -4.10
C VAL A 169 0.46 5.64 -4.05
N CYS A 170 1.25 6.46 -3.33
CA CYS A 170 2.68 6.25 -3.17
C CYS A 170 3.00 4.86 -2.59
N GLN A 171 2.20 4.43 -1.62
CA GLN A 171 2.35 3.13 -0.99
C GLN A 171 2.19 1.99 -1.99
N TYR A 172 1.07 1.95 -2.72
CA TYR A 172 0.78 0.88 -3.67
C TYR A 172 1.75 0.88 -4.85
N THR A 173 2.20 2.04 -5.31
CA THR A 173 3.27 2.14 -6.30
C THR A 173 4.57 1.54 -5.78
N GLY A 174 5.01 1.92 -4.57
CA GLY A 174 6.21 1.36 -3.96
C GLY A 174 6.13 -0.16 -3.73
N LEU A 175 4.95 -0.65 -3.33
CA LEU A 175 4.66 -2.07 -3.15
C LEU A 175 4.81 -2.86 -4.46
N LEU A 176 4.25 -2.37 -5.57
CA LEU A 176 4.39 -3.02 -6.87
C LEU A 176 5.85 -3.03 -7.35
N ILE A 177 6.56 -1.91 -7.20
CA ILE A 177 7.98 -1.83 -7.58
C ILE A 177 8.82 -2.84 -6.80
N ASN A 178 8.64 -2.91 -5.47
CA ASN A 178 9.43 -3.81 -4.62
C ASN A 178 9.09 -5.29 -4.82
N THR A 179 7.82 -5.61 -5.10
CA THR A 179 7.39 -7.02 -5.18
C THR A 179 7.46 -7.61 -6.58
N LEU A 180 7.29 -6.80 -7.63
CA LEU A 180 7.19 -7.26 -9.01
C LEU A 180 8.23 -6.62 -9.95
N GLY A 181 8.91 -5.56 -9.51
CA GLY A 181 9.88 -4.83 -10.32
C GLY A 181 11.22 -5.56 -10.46
N THR A 182 12.11 -4.96 -11.24
CA THR A 182 13.43 -5.52 -11.55
C THR A 182 14.23 -5.83 -10.29
N GLY A 183 14.70 -7.07 -10.19
CA GLY A 183 15.46 -7.57 -9.05
C GLY A 183 14.62 -7.93 -7.84
N SER A 184 13.28 -7.91 -7.89
CA SER A 184 12.46 -8.57 -6.86
C SER A 184 12.61 -10.09 -6.96
N TRP A 185 12.21 -10.83 -5.92
CA TRP A 185 12.14 -12.29 -6.01
C TRP A 185 11.31 -12.76 -7.22
N PHE A 186 10.17 -12.11 -7.46
CA PHE A 186 9.25 -12.50 -8.52
C PHE A 186 9.90 -12.44 -9.91
N GLU A 187 10.64 -11.37 -10.19
CA GLU A 187 11.38 -11.22 -11.43
C GLU A 187 12.61 -12.14 -11.47
N ALA A 188 13.43 -12.14 -10.41
CA ALA A 188 14.68 -12.90 -10.37
C ALA A 188 14.46 -14.43 -10.45
N ALA A 189 13.37 -14.93 -9.90
CA ALA A 189 12.98 -16.35 -9.99
C ALA A 189 12.42 -16.73 -11.38
N GLY A 190 12.19 -15.77 -12.27
CA GLY A 190 11.63 -15.99 -13.59
C GLY A 190 10.12 -16.26 -13.57
N MET A 191 9.39 -15.78 -12.57
CA MET A 191 7.95 -16.04 -12.45
C MET A 191 7.18 -15.51 -13.66
N TRP A 192 7.61 -14.37 -14.22
CA TRP A 192 7.06 -13.79 -15.46
C TRP A 192 7.23 -14.68 -16.70
N SER A 193 8.12 -15.67 -16.67
CA SER A 193 8.29 -16.65 -17.76
C SER A 193 7.40 -17.88 -17.59
N THR A 194 6.66 -17.98 -16.49
CA THR A 194 5.74 -19.09 -16.21
C THR A 194 4.29 -18.65 -16.39
N VAL A 195 3.43 -19.55 -16.87
CA VAL A 195 1.98 -19.26 -16.97
C VAL A 195 1.40 -18.92 -15.60
N PHE A 196 1.77 -19.70 -14.58
CA PHE A 196 1.31 -19.49 -13.21
C PHE A 196 1.72 -18.12 -12.66
N GLY A 197 2.99 -17.74 -12.81
CA GLY A 197 3.48 -16.43 -12.38
C GLY A 197 2.83 -15.29 -13.16
N CYS A 198 2.63 -15.39 -14.47
CA CYS A 198 1.88 -14.39 -15.23
C CYS A 198 0.46 -14.19 -14.69
N VAL A 199 -0.25 -15.27 -14.36
CA VAL A 199 -1.60 -15.19 -13.79
C VAL A 199 -1.59 -14.57 -12.40
N VAL A 200 -0.76 -15.05 -11.49
CA VAL A 200 -0.68 -14.55 -10.11
C VAL A 200 -0.20 -13.10 -10.07
N GLY A 201 0.86 -12.78 -10.81
CA GLY A 201 1.39 -11.41 -10.92
C GLY A 201 0.40 -10.46 -11.57
N GLY A 202 -0.29 -10.89 -12.64
CA GLY A 202 -1.34 -10.10 -13.29
C GLY A 202 -2.53 -9.83 -12.39
N LEU A 203 -3.00 -10.84 -11.64
CA LEU A 203 -4.06 -10.69 -10.64
C LEU A 203 -3.63 -9.73 -9.52
N TRP A 204 -2.39 -9.84 -9.05
CA TRP A 204 -1.86 -8.94 -8.03
C TRP A 204 -1.84 -7.48 -8.51
N VAL A 205 -1.31 -7.23 -9.71
CA VAL A 205 -1.34 -5.91 -10.35
C VAL A 205 -2.78 -5.41 -10.47
N ALA A 206 -3.71 -6.24 -10.93
CA ALA A 206 -5.11 -5.87 -11.09
C ALA A 206 -5.76 -5.48 -9.76
N ILE A 207 -5.54 -6.23 -8.68
CA ILE A 207 -6.06 -5.92 -7.33
C ILE A 207 -5.52 -4.60 -6.82
N VAL A 208 -4.21 -4.38 -6.96
CA VAL A 208 -3.56 -3.14 -6.52
C VAL A 208 -4.06 -1.93 -7.33
N LEU A 209 -4.12 -2.05 -8.66
CA LEU A 209 -4.63 -0.97 -9.53
C LEU A 209 -6.11 -0.69 -9.29
N PHE A 210 -6.92 -1.72 -9.09
CA PHE A 210 -8.32 -1.58 -8.71
C PHE A 210 -8.46 -0.82 -7.40
N THR A 211 -7.66 -1.18 -6.38
CA THR A 211 -7.68 -0.53 -5.07
C THR A 211 -7.25 0.94 -5.19
N MET A 212 -6.12 1.20 -5.85
CA MET A 212 -5.60 2.55 -6.06
C MET A 212 -6.59 3.44 -6.81
N THR A 213 -7.14 2.95 -7.93
CA THR A 213 -8.14 3.68 -8.73
C THR A 213 -9.40 3.96 -7.93
N SER A 214 -9.87 2.98 -7.15
CA SER A 214 -11.09 3.13 -6.36
C SER A 214 -10.89 4.15 -5.23
N LEU A 215 -9.72 4.19 -4.57
CA LEU A 215 -9.39 5.22 -3.59
C LEU A 215 -9.34 6.62 -4.21
N VAL A 216 -8.72 6.78 -5.38
CA VAL A 216 -8.69 8.08 -6.07
C VAL A 216 -10.09 8.52 -6.50
N LYS A 217 -10.95 7.59 -6.94
CA LYS A 217 -12.35 7.88 -7.28
C LYS A 217 -13.20 8.30 -6.07
N ARG A 218 -12.76 8.07 -4.83
CA ARG A 218 -13.44 8.55 -3.61
C ARG A 218 -13.28 10.05 -3.39
N VAL A 219 -12.17 10.64 -3.85
CA VAL A 219 -11.83 12.04 -3.62
C VAL A 219 -12.99 13.01 -3.96
N PRO A 220 -13.61 12.98 -5.16
CA PRO A 220 -14.68 13.93 -5.48
C PRO A 220 -15.95 13.69 -4.67
N LYS A 221 -16.22 12.43 -4.30
CA LYS A 221 -17.37 12.04 -3.48
C LYS A 221 -17.19 12.56 -2.05
N GLU A 222 -15.99 12.42 -1.50
CA GLU A 222 -15.64 12.92 -0.17
C GLU A 222 -15.64 14.44 -0.10
N ASP A 223 -15.07 15.11 -1.11
CA ASP A 223 -15.17 16.57 -1.24
C ASP A 223 -16.63 17.06 -1.23
N LYS A 224 -17.50 16.36 -1.98
CA LYS A 224 -18.93 16.71 -2.04
C LYS A 224 -19.58 16.57 -0.66
N VAL A 225 -19.38 15.44 0.02
CA VAL A 225 -19.97 15.19 1.35
C VAL A 225 -19.42 16.18 2.39
N LEU A 226 -18.12 16.44 2.39
CA LEU A 226 -17.52 17.42 3.29
C LEU A 226 -18.04 18.84 3.02
N LYS A 227 -18.29 19.21 1.75
CA LYS A 227 -18.90 20.49 1.41
C LYS A 227 -20.35 20.59 1.89
N GLU A 228 -21.12 19.52 1.77
CA GLU A 228 -22.51 19.45 2.25
C GLU A 228 -22.58 19.55 3.79
N GLU A 229 -21.67 18.88 4.49
CA GLU A 229 -21.64 18.86 5.96
C GLU A 229 -21.12 20.17 6.57
N PHE A 230 -20.00 20.71 6.04
CA PHE A 230 -19.30 21.85 6.65
C PHE A 230 -19.54 23.19 5.94
N GLY A 231 -20.24 23.19 4.79
CA GLY A 231 -20.68 24.39 4.09
C GLY A 231 -19.57 25.42 3.87
N LYS A 232 -19.71 26.60 4.48
CA LYS A 232 -18.78 27.73 4.34
C LYS A 232 -17.37 27.39 4.85
N GLU A 233 -17.25 26.64 5.94
CA GLU A 233 -15.94 26.27 6.49
C GLU A 233 -15.11 25.47 5.48
N TRP A 234 -15.76 24.53 4.77
CA TRP A 234 -15.12 23.77 3.70
C TRP A 234 -14.77 24.62 2.48
N ILE A 235 -15.62 25.58 2.11
CA ILE A 235 -15.35 26.50 1.00
C ILE A 235 -14.13 27.37 1.33
N ASP A 236 -14.09 27.95 2.54
CA ASP A 236 -13.00 28.82 2.97
C ASP A 236 -11.67 28.06 3.11
N TRP A 237 -11.71 26.79 3.53
CA TRP A 237 -10.53 25.92 3.56
C TRP A 237 -10.09 25.45 2.17
N SER A 238 -11.00 24.94 1.34
CA SER A 238 -10.67 24.39 0.01
C SER A 238 -10.14 25.43 -0.97
N THR A 239 -10.47 26.71 -0.78
CA THR A 239 -9.88 27.82 -1.56
C THR A 239 -8.42 28.09 -1.19
N LYS A 240 -8.04 27.86 0.07
CA LYS A 240 -6.65 27.93 0.55
C LYS A 240 -5.89 26.65 0.16
N THR A 241 -6.47 25.49 0.42
CA THR A 241 -5.93 24.17 0.09
C THR A 241 -6.49 23.70 -1.25
N ARG A 242 -5.99 24.31 -2.34
CA ARG A 242 -6.58 24.13 -3.68
C ARG A 242 -6.44 22.70 -4.21
N TYR A 243 -5.28 22.10 -3.97
CA TYR A 243 -4.90 20.80 -4.54
C TYR A 243 -5.61 19.65 -3.83
N LYS A 244 -6.09 18.68 -4.61
CA LYS A 244 -6.73 17.48 -4.06
C LYS A 244 -5.70 16.48 -3.55
N LEU A 245 -4.76 16.09 -4.40
CA LEU A 245 -3.80 15.03 -4.14
C LEU A 245 -2.35 15.49 -4.34
N ILE A 246 -2.05 16.10 -5.49
CA ILE A 246 -0.68 16.48 -5.86
C ILE A 246 -0.62 18.00 -6.02
N PRO A 247 0.27 18.71 -5.31
CA PRO A 247 0.48 20.13 -5.55
C PRO A 247 0.82 20.41 -7.02
N GLY A 248 0.11 21.35 -7.64
CA GLY A 248 0.26 21.70 -9.05
C GLY A 248 -0.62 20.89 -10.03
N VAL A 249 -1.36 19.88 -9.55
CA VAL A 249 -2.29 19.09 -10.39
C VAL A 249 -3.74 19.29 -9.89
N TYR A 250 -4.65 19.65 -10.80
CA TYR A 250 -6.05 20.01 -10.53
C TYR A 250 -7.03 18.83 -10.61
#